data_AF-A0A525I9T3-F1
#
_entry.id   AF-A0A525I9T3-F1
#
_cell.length_a   1.000
_cell.length_b   1.000
_cell.length_c   1.000
_cell.angle_alpha   90.00
_cell.angle_beta   90.00
_cell.angle_gamma   90.00
#
_symmetry.space_group_name_H-M   'P 1'
#
loop_
_entity.id
_entity.type
_entity.pdbx_description
1 polymer ?
#
loop_
_entity_poly.entity_id
_entity_poly.type
_entity_poly.pdbx_seq_one_letter_code
_entity_poly.pdbx_strand_id
1 'polypeptide(L)'
;MSDMDSDAAQMTGGAKPSLPQAGGLAASPEAVGDAERNPIFDALVATGEEDVAGLVAYSIYKQNKRAWLDDFIKTTGRAPSEAESRSYIIGESTERRLSIYRRLADLTLTGESPGRLGARKPVSSIGSATGALWALAIVVALAVLLLAIHAGYFNGAK
;
A
#
# COMPACT_ATOMS: atom_id res chain seq x y z
N MET A 1 -28.09 72.75 27.29
CA MET A 1 -29.08 72.07 28.15
C MET A 1 -30.08 71.45 27.21
N SER A 2 -30.07 70.11 27.09
CA SER A 2 -31.13 69.30 26.48
C SER A 2 -31.40 69.52 24.99
N ASP A 3 -31.76 68.55 24.17
CA ASP A 3 -31.88 67.09 24.27
C ASP A 3 -32.01 66.63 22.80
N MET A 4 -31.67 65.37 22.58
CA MET A 4 -32.30 64.39 21.68
C MET A 4 -33.13 64.83 20.43
N ASP A 5 -33.01 63.94 19.44
CA ASP A 5 -33.96 63.59 18.38
C ASP A 5 -33.90 64.34 17.05
N SER A 6 -33.48 63.62 16.01
CA SER A 6 -34.31 63.43 14.82
C SER A 6 -33.84 62.23 14.01
N ASP A 7 -34.78 61.31 13.88
CA ASP A 7 -34.70 59.99 13.30
C ASP A 7 -35.05 60.02 11.79
N ALA A 8 -34.71 58.92 11.13
CA ALA A 8 -35.37 58.34 9.95
C ALA A 8 -35.11 58.81 8.51
N ALA A 9 -34.98 57.75 7.67
CA ALA A 9 -35.32 57.59 6.25
C ALA A 9 -34.31 58.15 5.21
N GLN A 10 -33.91 57.46 4.13
CA GLN A 10 -34.40 56.25 3.46
C GLN A 10 -33.39 55.84 2.36
N MET A 11 -33.23 54.52 2.19
CA MET A 11 -33.28 53.76 0.92
C MET A 11 -32.26 53.96 -0.24
N THR A 12 -31.87 52.78 -0.75
CA THR A 12 -31.52 52.39 -2.14
C THR A 12 -30.04 52.31 -2.54
N GLY A 13 -29.69 51.22 -3.21
CA GLY A 13 -28.54 51.15 -4.11
C GLY A 13 -27.65 49.92 -3.93
N GLY A 14 -28.10 48.76 -4.42
CA GLY A 14 -27.30 47.54 -4.45
C GLY A 14 -25.98 47.72 -5.20
N ALA A 15 -24.88 47.47 -4.51
CA ALA A 15 -23.54 47.41 -5.09
C ALA A 15 -23.41 46.14 -5.95
N LYS A 16 -23.18 46.31 -7.26
CA LYS A 16 -22.53 45.30 -8.10
C LYS A 16 -21.06 45.71 -8.24
N PRO A 17 -20.11 45.00 -7.61
CA PRO A 17 -18.70 45.15 -7.94
C PRO A 17 -18.45 44.51 -9.32
N SER A 18 -17.89 45.31 -10.22
CA SER A 18 -17.42 44.97 -11.55
C SER A 18 -16.39 43.83 -11.53
N LEU A 19 -16.58 42.83 -12.39
CA LEU A 19 -15.71 41.67 -12.59
C LEU A 19 -14.33 42.10 -13.12
N PRO A 20 -13.23 41.50 -12.60
CA PRO A 20 -11.91 41.70 -13.18
C PRO A 20 -11.78 41.00 -14.54
N GLN A 21 -11.12 41.74 -15.43
CA GLN A 21 -10.73 41.44 -16.80
C GLN A 21 -10.02 40.09 -16.93
N ALA A 22 -10.50 39.24 -17.83
CA ALA A 22 -9.88 37.99 -18.24
C ALA A 22 -8.57 38.27 -18.99
N GLY A 23 -7.48 38.45 -18.24
CA GLY A 23 -6.12 38.31 -18.74
C GLY A 23 -5.83 36.82 -18.92
N GLY A 24 -5.52 36.41 -20.15
CA GLY A 24 -5.14 35.05 -20.48
C GLY A 24 -3.95 34.61 -19.64
N LEU A 25 -4.23 33.78 -18.63
CA LEU A 25 -3.24 32.94 -17.98
C LEU A 25 -2.80 31.94 -19.04
N ALA A 26 -1.67 32.23 -19.67
CA ALA A 26 -0.85 31.21 -20.29
C ALA A 26 -0.76 30.05 -19.29
N ALA A 27 -1.29 28.89 -19.67
CA ALA A 27 -1.16 27.69 -18.89
C ALA A 27 0.33 27.44 -18.66
N SER A 28 0.80 27.72 -17.45
CA SER A 28 2.16 27.40 -17.05
C SER A 28 2.31 25.88 -17.15
N PRO A 29 3.29 25.34 -17.90
CA PRO A 29 3.48 23.90 -18.01
C PRO A 29 4.01 23.24 -16.73
N GLU A 30 4.17 23.97 -15.62
CA GLU A 30 4.82 23.48 -14.41
C GLU A 30 3.89 22.88 -13.35
N ALA A 31 2.57 22.78 -13.58
CA ALA A 31 1.64 22.23 -12.57
C ALA A 31 1.41 20.71 -12.66
N VAL A 32 2.24 19.98 -13.42
CA VAL A 32 2.12 18.51 -13.56
C VAL A 32 3.19 17.76 -12.75
N GLY A 33 4.17 18.46 -12.15
CA GLY A 33 5.38 17.83 -11.60
C GLY A 33 5.40 17.52 -10.10
N ASP A 34 4.55 18.14 -9.28
CA ASP A 34 4.74 18.13 -7.81
C ASP A 34 3.85 17.14 -7.06
N ALA A 35 2.72 16.72 -7.65
CA ALA A 35 1.79 15.81 -7.00
C ALA A 35 2.29 14.35 -6.95
N GLU A 36 3.31 14.01 -7.73
CA GLU A 36 3.86 12.64 -7.84
C GLU A 36 5.29 12.51 -7.28
N ARG A 37 5.88 13.59 -6.75
CA ARG A 37 7.16 13.48 -6.04
C ARG A 37 6.94 12.84 -4.68
N ASN A 38 7.46 11.62 -4.52
CA ASN A 38 7.49 10.94 -3.23
C ASN A 38 8.57 11.59 -2.36
N PRO A 39 8.22 12.25 -1.23
CA PRO A 39 9.20 12.98 -0.41
C PRO A 39 10.31 12.08 0.15
N ILE A 40 10.07 10.76 0.23
CA ILE A 40 11.09 9.78 0.64
C ILE A 40 12.19 9.64 -0.41
N PHE A 41 11.87 9.78 -1.70
CA PHE A 41 12.86 9.72 -2.77
C PHE A 41 13.86 10.87 -2.62
N ASP A 42 13.36 12.09 -2.51
CA ASP A 42 14.20 13.28 -2.36
C ASP A 42 15.04 13.23 -1.07
N ALA A 43 14.49 12.64 0.00
CA ALA A 43 15.22 12.44 1.24
C ALA A 43 16.28 11.33 1.17
N LEU A 44 16.12 10.35 0.28
CA LEU A 44 17.04 9.21 0.11
C LEU A 44 18.01 9.35 -1.04
N VAL A 45 17.84 10.27 -2.00
CA VAL A 45 18.66 10.36 -3.21
C VAL A 45 19.24 11.78 -3.31
N ALA A 46 20.51 11.94 -2.95
CA ALA A 46 21.13 13.24 -2.75
C ALA A 46 21.65 13.87 -4.06
N THR A 47 22.22 13.06 -4.95
CA THR A 47 22.84 13.53 -6.21
C THR A 47 22.15 12.97 -7.45
N GLY A 48 20.85 12.67 -7.34
CA GLY A 48 20.06 12.12 -8.45
C GLY A 48 20.53 10.73 -8.88
N GLU A 49 20.60 10.49 -10.18
CA GLU A 49 20.84 9.14 -10.75
C GLU A 49 22.24 8.57 -10.44
N GLU A 50 23.22 9.43 -10.12
CA GLU A 50 24.57 9.00 -9.75
C GLU A 50 24.64 8.46 -8.31
N ASP A 51 23.63 8.76 -7.47
CA ASP A 51 23.57 8.28 -6.09
C ASP A 51 23.05 6.83 -6.05
N VAL A 52 23.88 5.89 -6.49
CA VAL A 52 23.53 4.46 -6.54
C VAL A 52 23.12 3.94 -5.16
N ALA A 53 23.81 4.34 -4.10
CA ALA A 53 23.46 3.98 -2.73
C ALA A 53 22.07 4.51 -2.35
N GLY A 54 21.74 5.75 -2.73
CA GLY A 54 20.43 6.35 -2.52
C GLY A 54 19.32 5.65 -3.30
N LEU A 55 19.57 5.30 -4.56
CA LEU A 55 18.63 4.55 -5.39
C LEU A 55 18.36 3.14 -4.82
N VAL A 56 19.40 2.46 -4.36
CA VAL A 56 19.26 1.17 -3.68
C VAL A 56 18.49 1.35 -2.37
N ALA A 57 18.80 2.36 -1.56
CA ALA A 57 18.08 2.67 -0.33
C ALA A 57 16.58 2.92 -0.60
N TYR A 58 16.25 3.65 -1.67
CA TYR A 58 14.88 3.88 -2.09
C TYR A 58 14.18 2.57 -2.51
N SER A 59 14.87 1.68 -3.21
CA SER A 59 14.33 0.37 -3.55
C SER A 59 14.01 -0.48 -2.31
N ILE A 60 14.84 -0.43 -1.27
CA ILE A 60 14.63 -1.12 0.00
C ILE A 60 13.43 -0.53 0.73
N TYR A 61 13.30 0.80 0.76
CA TYR A 61 12.09 1.47 1.28
C TYR A 61 10.82 0.97 0.56
N LYS A 62 10.84 0.87 -0.78
CA LYS A 62 9.66 0.40 -1.55
C LYS A 62 9.32 -1.06 -1.22
N GLN A 63 10.31 -1.91 -0.98
CA GLN A 63 10.09 -3.28 -0.51
C GLN A 63 9.44 -3.29 0.88
N ASN A 64 9.94 -2.47 1.81
CA ASN A 64 9.35 -2.32 3.15
C ASN A 64 7.89 -1.81 3.08
N LYS A 65 7.60 -0.85 2.20
CA LYS A 65 6.23 -0.35 1.98
C LYS A 65 5.30 -1.44 1.47
N ARG A 66 5.77 -2.30 0.57
CA ARG A 66 4.99 -3.44 0.09
C ARG A 66 4.70 -4.44 1.20
N ALA A 67 5.71 -4.80 2.00
CA ALA A 67 5.53 -5.70 3.13
C ALA A 67 4.52 -5.13 4.14
N TRP A 68 4.62 -3.83 4.44
CA TRP A 68 3.64 -3.15 5.29
C TRP A 68 2.22 -3.19 4.71
N LEU A 69 2.04 -2.97 3.40
CA LEU A 69 0.73 -3.06 2.74
C LEU A 69 0.14 -4.47 2.85
N ASP A 70 0.95 -5.49 2.58
CA ASP A 70 0.53 -6.89 2.65
C ASP A 70 0.12 -7.26 4.08
N ASP A 71 0.92 -6.88 5.09
CA ASP A 71 0.62 -7.11 6.50
C ASP A 71 -0.61 -6.32 6.98
N PHE A 72 -0.79 -5.09 6.51
CA PHE A 72 -1.95 -4.25 6.82
C PHE A 72 -3.24 -4.89 6.29
N ILE A 73 -3.25 -5.31 5.02
CA ILE A 73 -4.41 -5.96 4.39
C ILE A 73 -4.72 -7.27 5.09
N LYS A 74 -3.70 -8.08 5.37
CA LYS A 74 -3.86 -9.34 6.10
C LYS A 74 -4.46 -9.14 7.50
N THR A 75 -4.08 -8.08 8.19
CA THR A 75 -4.51 -7.81 9.58
C THR A 75 -5.90 -7.17 9.64
N THR A 76 -6.22 -6.28 8.72
CA THR A 76 -7.44 -5.45 8.78
C THR A 76 -8.52 -5.90 7.80
N GLY A 77 -8.19 -6.76 6.82
CA GLY A 77 -9.09 -7.18 5.75
C GLY A 77 -9.37 -6.11 4.69
N ARG A 78 -8.67 -4.98 4.72
CA ARG A 78 -8.87 -3.86 3.78
C ARG A 78 -7.55 -3.15 3.42
N ALA A 79 -7.58 -2.36 2.36
CA ALA A 79 -6.49 -1.42 2.06
C ALA A 79 -6.42 -0.31 3.13
N PRO A 80 -5.22 0.26 3.38
CA PRO A 80 -5.08 1.43 4.23
C PRO A 80 -5.77 2.65 3.61
N SER A 81 -6.37 3.46 4.47
CA SER A 81 -6.86 4.79 4.12
C SER A 81 -5.70 5.73 3.80
N GLU A 82 -6.04 6.89 3.26
CA GLU A 82 -5.06 7.95 3.00
C GLU A 82 -4.39 8.44 4.29
N ALA A 83 -5.15 8.59 5.37
CA ALA A 83 -4.60 8.99 6.67
C ALA A 83 -3.57 7.98 7.19
N GLU A 84 -3.89 6.68 7.13
CA GLU A 84 -2.97 5.60 7.55
C GLU A 84 -1.72 5.54 6.65
N SER A 85 -1.90 5.75 5.35
CA SER A 85 -0.79 5.82 4.39
C SER A 85 0.12 7.01 4.66
N ARG A 86 -0.43 8.18 4.99
CA ARG A 86 0.34 9.35 5.39
C ARG A 86 1.08 9.13 6.70
N SER A 87 0.42 8.53 7.70
CA SER A 87 1.08 8.17 8.98
C SER A 87 2.25 7.23 8.77
N TYR A 88 2.13 6.24 7.87
CA TYR A 88 3.24 5.37 7.49
C TYR A 88 4.40 6.17 6.88
N ILE A 89 4.10 7.04 5.90
CA ILE A 89 5.14 7.86 5.26
C ILE A 89 5.85 8.74 6.29
N ILE A 90 5.12 9.43 7.18
CA ILE A 90 5.70 10.26 8.25
C ILE A 90 6.64 9.42 9.14
N GLY A 91 6.23 8.20 9.50
CA GLY A 91 7.08 7.29 10.29
C GLY A 91 8.36 6.86 9.56
N GLU A 92 8.27 6.65 8.24
CA GLU A 92 9.41 6.26 7.40
C GLU A 92 10.33 7.43 7.01
N SER A 93 9.84 8.67 7.03
CA SER A 93 10.58 9.89 6.69
C SER A 93 11.55 10.36 7.79
N THR A 94 11.59 9.69 8.94
CA THR A 94 12.48 10.12 10.04
C THR A 94 13.95 9.90 9.69
N GLU A 95 14.85 10.78 10.15
CA GLU A 95 16.31 10.67 9.90
C GLU A 95 16.87 9.29 10.30
N ARG A 96 16.38 8.74 11.41
CA ARG A 96 16.74 7.40 11.87
C ARG A 96 16.35 6.32 10.86
N ARG A 97 15.17 6.38 10.26
CA ARG A 97 14.72 5.39 9.26
C ARG A 97 15.47 5.56 7.95
N LEU A 98 15.66 6.79 7.50
CA LEU A 98 16.40 7.11 6.28
C LEU A 98 17.85 6.63 6.35
N SER A 99 18.54 6.88 7.48
CA SER A 99 19.90 6.39 7.71
C SER A 99 20.01 4.87 7.75
N ILE A 100 18.99 4.17 8.26
CA ILE A 100 18.93 2.70 8.21
C ILE A 100 18.87 2.22 6.75
N TYR A 101 18.02 2.82 5.92
CA TYR A 101 17.93 2.43 4.51
C TYR A 101 19.23 2.68 3.76
N ARG A 102 19.88 3.82 4.01
CA ARG A 102 21.20 4.12 3.45
C ARG A 102 22.24 3.09 3.88
N ARG A 103 22.32 2.78 5.17
CA ARG A 103 23.24 1.77 5.68
C ARG A 103 22.99 0.38 5.08
N LEU A 104 21.73 -0.02 4.92
CA LEU A 104 21.39 -1.30 4.29
C LEU A 104 21.76 -1.32 2.80
N ALA A 105 21.63 -0.19 2.11
CA ALA A 105 22.07 -0.05 0.73
C ALA A 105 23.58 -0.20 0.62
N ASP A 106 24.35 0.49 1.47
CA ASP A 106 25.81 0.37 1.51
C ASP A 106 26.25 -1.08 1.70
N LEU A 107 25.66 -1.78 2.69
CA LEU A 107 25.91 -3.20 2.93
C LEU A 107 25.54 -4.09 1.74
N THR A 108 24.47 -3.76 1.01
CA THR A 108 24.05 -4.50 -0.18
C THR A 108 25.06 -4.31 -1.32
N LEU A 109 25.58 -3.09 -1.48
CA LEU A 109 26.54 -2.75 -2.52
C LEU A 109 27.95 -3.30 -2.25
N THR A 110 28.37 -3.39 -0.99
CA THR A 110 29.65 -4.01 -0.61
C THR A 110 29.62 -5.54 -0.66
N GLY A 111 28.46 -6.14 -0.99
CA GLY A 111 28.28 -7.59 -1.02
C GLY A 111 28.07 -8.21 0.37
N GLU A 112 28.11 -7.42 1.44
CA GLU A 112 27.74 -7.80 2.80
C GLU A 112 26.21 -7.79 2.97
N SER A 113 25.49 -8.45 2.06
CA SER A 113 24.03 -8.43 2.14
C SER A 113 23.58 -9.18 3.41
N PRO A 114 22.90 -8.51 4.37
CA PRO A 114 22.32 -9.19 5.53
C PRO A 114 21.23 -10.19 5.11
N GLY A 115 20.81 -10.16 3.84
CA GLY A 115 19.81 -11.04 3.23
C GLY A 115 20.22 -12.50 3.01
N ARG A 116 21.49 -12.90 3.24
CA ARG A 116 21.81 -14.34 3.30
C ARG A 116 21.29 -15.02 4.57
N LEU A 117 20.85 -14.25 5.57
CA LEU A 117 20.18 -14.77 6.78
C LEU A 117 18.67 -14.95 6.58
N GLY A 118 18.10 -14.37 5.52
CA GLY A 118 16.74 -14.62 5.07
C GLY A 118 16.76 -15.64 3.95
N ALA A 119 17.04 -16.90 4.28
CA ALA A 119 16.85 -18.02 3.38
C ALA A 119 15.55 -17.81 2.60
N ARG A 120 15.66 -17.66 1.28
CA ARG A 120 14.57 -17.99 0.37
C ARG A 120 14.20 -19.41 0.78
N LYS A 121 13.13 -19.58 1.57
CA LYS A 121 12.63 -20.93 1.86
C LYS A 121 12.49 -21.56 0.48
N PRO A 122 13.18 -22.67 0.17
CA PRO A 122 12.87 -23.37 -1.05
C PRO A 122 11.36 -23.59 -1.00
N VAL A 123 10.65 -23.26 -2.09
CA VAL A 123 9.26 -23.65 -2.22
C VAL A 123 9.28 -25.18 -2.22
N SER A 124 9.25 -25.76 -1.03
CA SER A 124 8.99 -27.17 -0.82
C SER A 124 7.50 -27.32 -1.11
N SER A 125 7.18 -27.55 -2.38
CA SER A 125 5.98 -28.31 -2.68
C SER A 125 6.09 -29.67 -1.97
N ILE A 126 4.97 -30.14 -1.44
CA ILE A 126 4.71 -31.52 -0.97
C ILE A 126 5.28 -31.78 0.46
N GLY A 127 4.49 -32.07 1.49
CA GLY A 127 3.05 -32.21 1.62
C GLY A 127 2.72 -32.18 3.12
N SER A 128 1.59 -31.58 3.48
CA SER A 128 1.08 -31.68 4.84
C SER A 128 0.86 -33.17 5.16
N ALA A 129 1.54 -33.66 6.20
CA ALA A 129 1.41 -35.03 6.70
C ALA A 129 -0.02 -35.40 7.18
N THR A 130 -0.97 -34.48 7.05
CA THR A 130 -2.40 -34.70 7.27
C THR A 130 -3.12 -35.27 6.02
N GLY A 131 -2.57 -35.11 4.81
CA GLY A 131 -3.25 -35.53 3.56
C GLY A 131 -3.17 -37.02 3.23
N ALA A 132 -2.12 -37.71 3.70
CA ALA A 132 -1.91 -39.13 3.36
C ALA A 132 -2.93 -40.08 4.03
N LEU A 133 -3.48 -39.70 5.19
CA LEU A 133 -4.51 -40.50 5.88
C LEU A 133 -5.89 -40.34 5.21
N TRP A 134 -6.21 -39.16 4.68
CA TRP A 134 -7.47 -38.93 3.98
C TRP A 134 -7.52 -39.62 2.61
N ALA A 135 -6.39 -39.71 1.90
CA ALA A 135 -6.34 -40.38 0.60
C ALA A 135 -6.71 -41.88 0.71
N LEU A 136 -6.21 -42.59 1.73
CA LEU A 136 -6.60 -43.99 1.97
C LEU A 136 -8.08 -44.11 2.34
N ALA A 137 -8.58 -43.22 3.21
CA ALA A 137 -9.99 -43.22 3.60
C ALA A 137 -10.93 -43.02 2.41
N ILE A 138 -10.59 -42.13 1.47
CA ILE A 138 -11.37 -41.89 0.24
C ILE A 138 -11.36 -43.12 -0.67
N VAL A 139 -10.20 -43.75 -0.88
CA VAL A 139 -10.10 -44.96 -1.72
C VAL A 139 -10.91 -46.11 -1.13
N VAL A 140 -10.84 -46.33 0.18
CA VAL A 140 -11.63 -47.37 0.87
C VAL A 140 -13.13 -47.04 0.79
N ALA A 141 -13.53 -45.79 1.01
CA ALA A 141 -14.94 -45.39 0.91
C ALA A 141 -15.51 -45.61 -0.50
N LEU A 142 -14.75 -45.28 -1.56
CA LEU A 142 -15.17 -45.53 -2.94
C LEU A 142 -15.26 -47.02 -3.27
N ALA A 143 -14.32 -47.83 -2.78
CA ALA A 143 -14.37 -49.28 -2.96
C ALA A 143 -15.59 -49.92 -2.27
N VAL A 144 -15.89 -49.51 -1.03
CA VAL A 144 -17.08 -49.97 -0.30
C VAL A 144 -18.37 -49.52 -1.00
N LEU A 145 -18.42 -48.28 -1.49
CA LEU A 145 -19.58 -47.76 -2.21
C LEU A 145 -19.82 -48.53 -3.53
N LEU A 146 -18.76 -48.79 -4.30
CA LEU A 146 -18.85 -49.59 -5.53
C LEU A 146 -19.32 -51.02 -5.24
N LEU A 147 -18.81 -51.64 -4.17
CA LEU A 147 -19.19 -53.00 -3.78
C LEU A 147 -20.64 -53.07 -3.28
N ALA A 148 -21.09 -52.07 -2.52
CA ALA A 148 -22.48 -51.95 -2.08
C ALA A 148 -23.44 -51.70 -3.25
N ILE A 149 -23.06 -50.88 -4.23
CA ILE A 149 -23.84 -50.68 -5.45
C ILE A 149 -23.93 -52.00 -6.24
N HIS A 150 -22.82 -52.74 -6.39
CA HIS A 150 -22.81 -54.02 -7.10
C HIS A 150 -23.63 -55.10 -6.36
N ALA A 151 -23.53 -55.19 -5.04
CA ALA A 151 -24.29 -56.12 -4.22
C ALA A 151 -25.79 -55.76 -4.16
N GLY A 152 -26.13 -54.46 -4.11
CA GLY A 152 -27.50 -53.96 -4.20
C GLY A 152 -28.14 -54.21 -5.57
N TYR A 153 -27.35 -54.12 -6.65
CA TYR A 153 -27.81 -54.42 -8.01
C TYR A 153 -28.13 -55.91 -8.21
N PHE A 154 -27.42 -56.81 -7.51
CA PHE A 154 -27.66 -58.26 -7.61
C PHE A 154 -28.76 -58.80 -6.67
N ASN A 155 -29.06 -58.11 -5.56
CA ASN A 155 -30.13 -58.53 -4.64
C ASN A 155 -31.52 -57.96 -4.99
N GLY A 156 -31.63 -57.04 -5.95
CA GLY A 156 -32.89 -56.49 -6.44
C GLY A 156 -33.52 -57.25 -7.63
N ALA A 157 -32.89 -58.34 -8.10
CA ALA A 157 -33.35 -59.12 -9.23
C ALA A 157 -33.57 -60.59 -8.85
N LYS A 158 -34.49 -60.85 -7.91
CA LYS A 158 -35.24 -62.10 -7.79
C LYS A 158 -36.64 -61.80 -7.26
#